data_AF-A0AAD7X2I9-F1
#
_entry.id   AF-A0AAD7X2I9-F1
#
_cell.length_a   1.000
_cell.length_b   1.000
_cell.length_c   1.000
_cell.angle_alpha   90.00
_cell.angle_beta   90.00
_cell.angle_gamma   90.00
#
_symmetry.space_group_name_H-M   'P 1'
#
loop_
_entity.id
_entity.type
_entity.pdbx_description
1 polymer ?
#
loop_
_entity_poly.entity_id
_entity_poly.type
_entity_poly.pdbx_seq_one_letter_code
_entity_poly.pdbx_strand_id
1 'polypeptide(L)'
;MWAGSVLRPEGEEPHADQMLPSSGHHRPVLIRLLRFQEKDRIIREARAKRGQLRYGSHPVLIFEDYPPEIVEQRKKYSEVMATLYKLGCKPALHFPARLTVRLNGVEGRLRICAHPYTLAL
;
A
#
# COMPACT_ATOMS: atom_id res chain seq x y z
N MET A 1 5.57 36.27 32.96
CA MET A 1 6.99 36.21 33.33
C MET A 1 7.56 34.89 32.83
N TRP A 2 8.67 35.02 32.11
CA TRP A 2 9.61 34.02 31.60
C TRP A 2 9.21 33.15 30.39
N ALA A 3 9.75 33.65 29.27
CA ALA A 3 9.94 33.01 27.99
C ALA A 3 10.92 31.83 28.07
N GLY A 4 10.66 30.82 27.25
CA GLY A 4 11.59 29.76 26.91
C GLY A 4 11.45 29.43 25.43
N SER A 5 11.75 30.42 24.58
CA SER A 5 11.84 30.21 23.14
C SER A 5 13.04 29.30 22.88
N VAL A 6 12.79 28.00 22.72
CA VAL A 6 13.76 27.09 22.11
C VAL A 6 13.97 27.60 20.69
N LEU A 7 15.11 28.25 20.48
CA LEU A 7 15.62 28.62 19.16
C LEU A 7 15.73 27.33 18.35
N ARG A 8 14.81 27.12 17.42
CA ARG A 8 14.89 26.06 16.43
C ARG A 8 15.93 26.53 15.40
N PRO A 9 16.99 25.76 15.08
CA PRO A 9 17.88 26.13 14.00
C PRO A 9 17.10 26.17 12.69
N GLU A 10 17.19 27.31 12.00
CA GLU A 10 16.69 27.51 10.63
C GLU A 10 17.38 26.49 9.71
N GLY A 11 16.63 25.59 9.09
CA GLY A 11 17.14 24.72 8.02
C GLY A 11 16.85 23.21 8.12
N GLU A 12 16.13 22.74 9.14
CA GLU A 12 15.70 21.33 9.20
C GLU A 12 14.25 21.22 8.71
N GLU A 13 14.10 20.96 7.40
CA GLU A 13 12.82 20.53 6.81
C GLU A 13 12.35 19.29 7.59
N PRO A 14 11.13 19.29 8.16
CA PRO A 14 10.65 18.12 8.88
C PRO A 14 10.55 16.96 7.88
N HIS A 15 11.42 15.96 8.04
CA HIS A 15 11.19 14.64 7.45
C HIS A 15 9.75 14.24 7.83
N ALA A 16 8.90 13.97 6.82
CA ALA A 16 7.45 13.78 6.97
C ALA A 16 7.07 12.69 8.01
N ASP A 17 8.03 11.86 8.37
CA ASP A 17 8.03 10.82 9.39
C ASP A 17 7.91 11.36 10.84
N GLN A 18 8.14 12.66 11.08
CA GLN A 18 8.00 13.31 12.40
C GLN A 18 6.77 14.22 12.56
N MET A 19 5.68 13.95 11.84
CA MET A 19 4.40 14.55 12.22
C MET A 19 3.93 14.02 13.58
N LEU A 20 4.02 14.86 14.62
CA LEU A 20 3.27 14.69 15.86
C LEU A 20 1.77 14.54 15.51
N PRO A 21 1.06 13.54 16.05
CA PRO A 21 -0.32 13.29 15.65
C PRO A 21 -1.21 14.44 16.11
N SER A 22 -1.56 15.31 15.17
CA SER A 22 -2.75 16.14 15.27
C SER A 22 -3.97 15.22 15.10
N SER A 23 -4.87 15.24 16.09
CA SER A 23 -6.22 14.65 16.09
C SER A 23 -6.33 13.11 16.10
N GLY A 24 -6.75 12.54 17.25
CA GLY A 24 -7.64 11.37 17.39
C GLY A 24 -7.33 10.01 16.72
N HIS A 25 -6.33 9.91 15.86
CA HIS A 25 -6.07 8.72 15.05
C HIS A 25 -5.01 7.82 15.73
N HIS A 26 -5.31 6.53 15.80
CA HIS A 26 -4.35 5.54 16.25
C HIS A 26 -3.15 5.47 15.30
N ARG A 27 -1.94 5.36 15.85
CA ARG A 27 -0.72 5.19 15.05
C ARG A 27 -0.77 3.83 14.31
N PRO A 28 -0.38 3.76 13.03
CA PRO A 28 -0.31 2.49 12.32
C PRO A 28 0.77 1.60 12.95
N VAL A 29 0.50 0.30 13.03
CA VAL A 29 1.44 -0.71 13.54
C VAL A 29 2.11 -1.39 12.35
N LEU A 30 3.44 -1.37 12.31
CA LEU A 30 4.21 -2.07 11.28
C LEU A 30 4.55 -3.49 11.76
N ILE A 31 4.17 -4.50 10.97
CA ILE A 31 4.46 -5.89 11.25
C ILE A 31 5.41 -6.42 10.18
N ARG A 32 6.61 -6.83 10.60
CA ARG A 32 7.59 -7.49 9.74
C ARG A 32 7.49 -9.00 9.89
N LEU A 33 6.99 -9.66 8.86
CA LEU A 33 6.87 -11.12 8.82
C LEU A 33 8.17 -11.75 8.30
N LEU A 34 8.55 -12.89 8.87
CA LEU A 34 9.76 -13.63 8.47
C LEU A 34 9.59 -14.28 7.09
N ARG A 35 8.38 -14.75 6.77
CA ARG A 35 8.08 -15.48 5.53
C ARG A 35 7.15 -14.67 4.64
N PHE A 36 7.56 -14.49 3.39
CA PHE A 36 6.76 -13.80 2.39
C PHE A 36 5.40 -14.49 2.13
N GLN A 37 5.36 -15.83 2.18
CA GLN A 37 4.14 -16.59 1.96
C GLN A 37 3.07 -16.31 3.02
N GLU A 38 3.47 -16.12 4.28
CA GLU A 38 2.57 -15.80 5.39
C GLU A 38 2.02 -14.38 5.22
N LYS A 39 2.88 -13.43 4.85
CA LYS A 39 2.46 -12.08 4.47
C LYS A 39 1.37 -12.13 3.41
N ASP A 40 1.62 -12.82 2.31
CA ASP A 40 0.68 -12.87 1.18
C ASP A 40 -0.64 -13.56 1.58
N ARG A 41 -0.61 -14.63 2.40
CA ARG A 41 -1.82 -15.26 2.95
C ARG A 41 -2.64 -14.28 3.80
N ILE A 42 -2.01 -13.61 4.76
CA ILE A 42 -2.66 -12.64 5.64
C ILE A 42 -3.28 -11.50 4.82
N ILE A 43 -2.56 -10.96 3.84
CA ILE A 43 -3.04 -9.87 3.01
C ILE A 43 -4.22 -10.31 2.12
N ARG A 44 -4.16 -11.51 1.55
CA ARG A 44 -5.29 -12.05 0.76
C ARG A 44 -6.54 -12.21 1.62
N GLU A 45 -6.41 -12.77 2.82
CA GLU A 45 -7.53 -12.91 3.75
C GLU A 45 -8.05 -11.55 4.24
N ALA A 46 -7.17 -10.60 4.53
CA ALA A 46 -7.54 -9.24 4.93
C ALA A 46 -8.31 -8.51 3.82
N ARG A 47 -7.92 -8.68 2.54
CA ARG A 47 -8.64 -8.13 1.39
C ARG A 47 -10.01 -8.78 1.21
N ALA A 48 -10.10 -10.09 1.39
CA ALA A 48 -11.38 -10.82 1.30
C ALA A 48 -12.36 -10.43 2.40
N LYS A 49 -11.86 -10.19 3.62
CA LYS A 49 -12.64 -9.80 4.81
C LYS A 49 -12.62 -8.29 5.06
N ARG A 50 -12.31 -7.47 4.05
CA ARG A 50 -12.18 -6.02 4.21
C ARG A 50 -13.50 -5.44 4.77
N GLY A 51 -13.40 -4.70 5.88
CA GLY A 51 -14.54 -4.11 6.60
C GLY A 51 -15.20 -5.02 7.65
N GLN A 52 -14.87 -6.31 7.67
CA GLN A 52 -15.36 -7.27 8.68
C GLN A 52 -14.31 -7.57 9.75
N LEU A 53 -13.04 -7.29 9.48
CA LEU A 53 -11.96 -7.51 10.44
C LEU A 53 -12.12 -6.55 11.63
N ARG A 54 -12.32 -7.11 12.82
CA ARG A 54 -12.46 -6.38 14.08
C ARG A 54 -11.50 -6.92 15.13
N TYR A 55 -10.93 -6.01 15.91
CA TYR A 55 -10.20 -6.31 17.14
C TYR A 55 -11.01 -5.74 18.31
N GLY A 56 -11.62 -6.63 19.10
CA GLY A 56 -12.66 -6.23 20.05
C GLY A 56 -13.82 -5.53 19.33
N SER A 57 -14.14 -4.31 19.76
CA SER A 57 -15.15 -3.44 19.15
C SER A 57 -14.66 -2.60 17.96
N HIS A 58 -13.35 -2.59 17.68
CA HIS A 58 -12.77 -1.65 16.71
C HIS A 58 -12.50 -2.31 15.36
N PRO A 59 -12.88 -1.68 14.23
CA PRO A 59 -12.52 -2.16 12.91
C PRO A 59 -11.01 -2.03 12.70
N VAL A 60 -10.38 -3.08 12.18
CA VAL A 60 -8.95 -3.09 11.86
C VAL A 60 -8.77 -3.20 10.36
N LEU A 61 -7.81 -2.44 9.85
CA LEU A 61 -7.45 -2.45 8.45
C LEU A 61 -5.98 -2.89 8.33
N ILE A 62 -5.75 -3.92 7.52
CA ILE A 62 -4.42 -4.43 7.23
C ILE A 62 -4.10 -4.07 5.78
N PHE A 63 -2.98 -3.37 5.60
CA PHE A 63 -2.47 -2.97 4.30
C PHE A 63 -1.01 -3.39 4.17
N GLU A 64 -0.55 -3.49 2.94
CA GLU A 64 0.87 -3.70 2.66
C GLU A 64 1.59 -2.36 2.64
N ASP A 65 2.78 -2.35 3.23
CA ASP A 65 3.70 -1.23 3.14
C ASP A 65 4.38 -1.20 1.77
N TYR A 66 4.28 -0.08 1.07
CA TYR A 66 4.85 0.15 -0.25
C TYR A 66 5.61 1.47 -0.26
N PRO A 67 6.78 1.54 -0.92
CA PRO A 67 7.44 2.81 -1.16
C PRO A 67 6.53 3.70 -2.04
N PRO A 68 6.66 5.04 -1.92
CA PRO A 68 5.77 5.99 -2.59
C PRO A 68 5.72 5.79 -4.11
N GLU A 69 6.87 5.46 -4.73
CA GLU A 69 6.95 5.18 -6.16
C GLU A 69 6.02 4.04 -6.60
N ILE A 70 5.98 2.95 -5.83
CA ILE A 70 5.12 1.80 -6.13
C ILE A 70 3.65 2.16 -5.90
N VAL A 71 3.35 2.99 -4.90
CA VAL A 71 1.98 3.49 -4.67
C VAL A 71 1.50 4.32 -5.87
N GLU A 72 2.36 5.18 -6.42
CA GLU A 72 2.04 5.95 -7.63
C GLU A 72 1.82 5.06 -8.85
N GLN A 73 2.69 4.06 -9.07
CA GLN A 73 2.51 3.09 -10.14
C GLN A 73 1.18 2.34 -10.00
N ARG A 74 0.81 1.95 -8.78
CA ARG A 74 -0.48 1.31 -8.50
C ARG A 74 -1.66 2.23 -8.78
N LYS A 75 -1.54 3.52 -8.43
CA LYS A 75 -2.58 4.52 -8.73
C LYS A 75 -2.84 4.62 -10.23
N LYS A 76 -1.81 4.56 -11.08
CA LYS A 76 -1.96 4.56 -12.55
C LYS A 76 -2.84 3.42 -13.08
N TYR A 77 -2.84 2.25 -12.42
CA TYR A 77 -3.72 1.14 -12.80
C TYR A 77 -5.17 1.31 -12.34
N SER A 78 -5.50 2.27 -11.48
CA SER A 78 -6.85 2.40 -10.91
C SER A 78 -7.90 2.64 -11.99
N GLU A 79 -7.59 3.50 -12.96
CA GLU A 79 -8.46 3.80 -14.10
C GLU A 79 -8.64 2.57 -15.00
N VAL A 80 -7.52 1.90 -15.33
CA VAL A 80 -7.52 0.67 -16.14
C VAL A 80 -8.33 -0.44 -15.45
N MET A 81 -8.19 -0.60 -14.13
CA MET A 81 -8.95 -1.56 -13.36
C MET A 81 -10.45 -1.26 -13.38
N ALA A 82 -10.84 0.01 -13.20
CA ALA A 82 -12.25 0.39 -13.27
C ALA A 82 -12.87 0.03 -14.62
N THR A 83 -12.14 0.25 -15.71
CA THR A 83 -12.56 -0.16 -17.06
C THR A 83 -12.64 -1.68 -17.19
N LEU A 84 -11.65 -2.43 -16.68
CA LEU A 84 -11.65 -3.89 -16.72
C LEU A 84 -12.79 -4.51 -15.90
N TYR A 85 -13.13 -3.93 -14.74
CA TYR A 85 -14.29 -4.35 -13.96
C TYR A 85 -15.60 -4.11 -14.71
N LYS A 86 -15.75 -2.97 -15.41
CA LYS A 86 -16.92 -2.70 -16.26
C LYS A 86 -17.06 -3.71 -17.40
N LEU A 87 -15.94 -4.20 -17.94
CA LEU A 87 -15.89 -5.24 -18.96
C LEU A 87 -16.11 -6.67 -18.40
N GLY A 88 -16.41 -6.82 -17.11
CA GLY A 88 -16.63 -8.13 -16.47
C GLY A 88 -15.36 -8.96 -16.28
N CYS A 89 -14.18 -8.35 -16.49
CA CYS A 89 -12.91 -9.01 -16.26
C CYS A 89 -12.58 -9.05 -14.76
N LYS A 90 -11.75 -10.01 -14.35
CA LYS A 90 -11.24 -10.13 -12.97
C LYS A 90 -9.77 -9.69 -12.93
N PRO A 91 -9.47 -8.37 -12.91
CA PRO A 91 -8.10 -7.89 -12.78
C PRO A 91 -7.55 -8.20 -11.38
N ALA A 92 -6.28 -8.62 -11.32
CA ALA A 92 -5.56 -8.85 -10.08
C ALA A 92 -4.26 -8.03 -10.06
N LEU A 93 -4.06 -7.27 -8.99
CA LEU A 93 -2.81 -6.53 -8.76
C LEU A 93 -1.89 -7.31 -7.84
N HIS A 94 -0.80 -7.80 -8.41
CA HIS A 94 0.25 -8.50 -7.69
C HIS A 94 1.37 -7.55 -7.29
N PHE A 95 2.07 -7.92 -6.22
CA PHE A 95 3.27 -7.24 -5.76
C PHE A 95 4.35 -7.20 -6.87
N PRO A 96 5.12 -6.11 -7.02
CA PRO A 96 4.91 -4.79 -6.41
C PRO A 96 3.85 -3.95 -7.14
N ALA A 97 3.79 -3.94 -8.47
CA ALA A 97 2.76 -3.24 -9.26
C ALA A 97 2.50 -3.94 -10.60
N ARG A 98 2.15 -5.23 -10.54
CA ARG A 98 1.91 -6.09 -11.72
C ARG A 98 0.41 -6.32 -11.90
N LEU A 99 -0.15 -5.88 -13.03
CA LEU A 99 -1.56 -6.12 -13.34
C LEU A 99 -1.68 -7.40 -14.15
N THR A 100 -2.40 -8.38 -13.62
CA THR A 100 -2.77 -9.61 -14.31
C THR A 100 -4.25 -9.56 -14.66
N VAL A 101 -4.58 -9.90 -15.90
CA VAL A 101 -5.96 -10.01 -16.38
C VAL A 101 -6.17 -11.41 -16.93
N ARG A 102 -7.27 -12.05 -16.54
CA ARG A 102 -7.70 -13.32 -17.11
C ARG A 102 -8.78 -13.05 -18.14
N LEU A 103 -8.49 -13.28 -19.42
CA LEU A 103 -9.43 -13.16 -20.54
C LEU A 103 -9.59 -14.55 -21.16
N ASN A 104 -10.77 -15.18 -21.05
CA ASN A 104 -11.12 -16.42 -21.76
C ASN A 104 -10.05 -17.54 -21.71
N GLY A 105 -9.40 -17.73 -20.56
CA GLY A 105 -8.35 -18.75 -20.37
C GLY A 105 -6.93 -18.32 -20.76
N VAL A 106 -6.75 -17.16 -21.40
CA VAL A 106 -5.46 -16.55 -21.67
C VAL A 106 -5.13 -15.55 -20.57
N GLU A 107 -3.98 -15.75 -19.91
CA GLU A 107 -3.48 -14.85 -18.87
C GLU A 107 -2.67 -13.72 -19.53
N GLY A 108 -3.23 -12.51 -19.57
CA GLY A 108 -2.52 -11.30 -19.98
C GLY A 108 -1.81 -10.67 -18.78
N ARG A 109 -0.52 -10.38 -18.91
CA ARG A 109 0.27 -9.69 -17.88
C ARG A 109 0.73 -8.33 -18.40
N LEU A 110 0.40 -7.28 -17.67
CA LEU A 110 0.78 -5.90 -17.98
C LEU A 110 1.71 -5.36 -16.89
N ARG A 111 2.78 -4.69 -17.32
CA ARG A 111 3.73 -3.96 -16.48
C ARG A 111 3.90 -2.56 -17.06
N ILE A 112 3.42 -1.54 -16.36
CA ILE A 112 3.52 -0.12 -16.74
C ILE A 112 4.95 0.42 -16.55
N CYS A 113 5.76 -0.24 -15.71
CA CYS A 113 7.14 0.18 -15.45
C CYS A 113 8.09 -1.02 -15.45
N ALA A 114 9.03 -1.03 -16.39
CA ALA A 114 10.25 -1.82 -16.31
C ALA A 114 11.26 -0.99 -15.52
N HIS A 115 11.30 -1.14 -14.19
CA HIS A 115 12.41 -0.59 -13.43
C HIS A 115 13.68 -1.43 -13.75
N PRO A 116 14.84 -0.81 -14.02
CA PRO A 116 16.02 -1.48 -14.57
C PRO A 116 16.62 -2.59 -13.69
N TYR A 117 16.21 -2.71 -12.43
CA TYR A 117 16.68 -3.77 -11.52
C TYR A 117 16.05 -5.15 -11.73
N THR A 118 15.26 -5.34 -12.81
CA THR A 118 14.63 -6.64 -13.12
C THR A 118 15.53 -7.58 -13.95
N LEU A 119 16.80 -7.21 -14.17
CA LEU A 119 17.82 -8.04 -14.87
C LEU A 119 18.85 -8.69 -13.92
N ALA A 120 18.58 -8.75 -12.62
CA ALA A 120 19.45 -9.42 -11.65
C ALA A 120 18.73 -10.54 -10.92
N LEU A 121 18.30 -11.58 -11.65
CA LEU A 121 18.15 -12.96 -11.19
C LEU A 121 18.25 -13.90 -12.39
#